data_AF-A0A5M6CZ78-F1
#
_entry.id   AF-A0A5M6CZ78-F1
#
_cell.length_a   1.000
_cell.length_b   1.000
_cell.length_c   1.000
_cell.angle_alpha   90.00
_cell.angle_beta   90.00
_cell.angle_gamma   90.00
#
_symmetry.space_group_name_H-M   'P 1'
#
loop_
_entity.id
_entity.type
_entity.pdbx_description
1 polymer ?
#
loop_
_entity_poly.entity_id
_entity_poly.type
_entity_poly.pdbx_seq_one_letter_code
_entity_poly.pdbx_strand_id
1 'polypeptide(L)'
;MKLFAVACALIVAMCWGTYGLTLTNARAPADGAVKWGPFKPYLFIGMAYVVVALIGGSIMMRTAFNDNFDYSGPYFPAMKWGFLAGLLGAFGALGLTFALTKAGGKPSYVMPIVFGGAVTVNAIASYIKFHEGNFMMFLGMGLVVVGICLTAYNTPHGHPPSKPSPATADAADNLGPAPESPGGPSPAETS
;
A
#
# COMPACT_ATOMS: atom_id res chain seq x y z
N MET A 1 -11.18 13.84 24.51
CA MET A 1 -9.80 13.79 23.95
C MET A 1 -9.38 12.39 23.49
N LYS A 2 -9.63 11.30 24.24
CA LYS A 2 -9.21 9.94 23.82
C LYS A 2 -9.95 9.41 22.57
N LEU A 3 -11.23 9.74 22.40
CA LEU A 3 -12.03 9.23 21.27
C LEU A 3 -11.53 9.71 19.90
N PHE A 4 -11.08 10.96 19.81
CA PHE A 4 -10.52 11.52 18.58
C PHE A 4 -9.21 10.82 18.18
N ALA A 5 -8.32 10.58 19.14
CA ALA A 5 -7.09 9.83 18.89
C ALA A 5 -7.38 8.39 18.42
N VAL A 6 -8.37 7.73 19.03
CA VAL A 6 -8.82 6.39 18.59
C VAL A 6 -9.38 6.44 17.17
N ALA A 7 -10.21 7.44 16.86
CA ALA A 7 -10.76 7.61 15.50
C ALA A 7 -9.64 7.79 14.47
N CYS A 8 -8.65 8.65 14.74
CA CYS A 8 -7.48 8.80 13.87
C CYS A 8 -6.70 7.49 13.71
N ALA A 9 -6.49 6.75 14.80
CA ALA A 9 -5.81 5.45 14.75
C ALA A 9 -6.57 4.42 13.90
N LEU A 10 -7.90 4.39 13.98
CA LEU A 10 -8.74 3.53 13.14
C LEU A 10 -8.66 3.92 11.66
N ILE A 11 -8.61 5.22 11.34
CA ILE A 11 -8.40 5.69 9.97
C ILE A 11 -7.05 5.21 9.44
N VAL A 12 -5.98 5.35 10.24
CA VAL A 12 -4.65 4.85 9.89
C VAL A 12 -4.68 3.33 9.65
N ALA A 13 -5.36 2.57 10.51
CA ALA A 13 -5.52 1.12 10.33
C ALA A 13 -6.27 0.78 9.05
N MET A 14 -7.31 1.53 8.67
CA MET A 14 -8.01 1.36 7.40
C MET A 14 -7.12 1.67 6.18
N CYS A 15 -6.36 2.77 6.23
CA CYS A 15 -5.42 3.13 5.16
C CYS A 15 -4.36 2.04 4.95
N TRP A 16 -3.74 1.55 6.03
CA TRP A 16 -2.74 0.48 5.93
C TRP A 16 -3.33 -0.90 5.62
N GLY A 17 -4.55 -1.19 6.07
CA GLY A 17 -5.26 -2.43 5.74
C GLY A 17 -5.59 -2.51 4.24
N THR A 18 -6.04 -1.41 3.65
CA THR A 18 -6.35 -1.34 2.21
C THR A 18 -5.12 -1.18 1.32
N TYR A 19 -3.99 -0.70 1.87
CA TYR A 19 -2.72 -0.56 1.16
C TYR A 19 -2.24 -1.86 0.51
N GLY A 20 -2.42 -3.01 1.18
CA GLY A 20 -2.03 -4.30 0.61
C GLY A 20 -2.78 -4.63 -0.69
N LEU A 21 -4.09 -4.38 -0.70
CA LEU A 21 -4.96 -4.60 -1.86
C LEU A 21 -4.60 -3.66 -3.01
N THR A 22 -4.45 -2.36 -2.73
CA THR A 22 -4.10 -1.36 -3.74
C THR A 22 -2.71 -1.62 -4.34
N LEU A 23 -1.76 -2.11 -3.55
CA LEU A 23 -0.44 -2.48 -4.05
C LEU A 23 -0.49 -3.69 -5.00
N THR A 24 -1.41 -4.63 -4.79
CA THR A 24 -1.64 -5.75 -5.73
C THR A 24 -2.07 -5.24 -7.11
N ASN A 25 -2.92 -4.20 -7.16
CA ASN A 25 -3.35 -3.57 -8.40
C ASN A 25 -2.24 -2.78 -9.11
N ALA A 26 -1.23 -2.32 -8.36
CA ALA A 26 -0.08 -1.59 -8.90
C ALA A 26 1.04 -2.51 -9.44
N ARG A 27 0.88 -3.84 -9.34
CA ARG A 27 1.84 -4.83 -9.85
C ARG A 27 1.80 -4.89 -11.37
N ALA A 28 2.90 -5.34 -11.98
CA ALA A 28 2.93 -5.59 -13.41
C ALA A 28 1.90 -6.67 -13.79
N PRO A 29 1.16 -6.50 -14.90
CA PRO A 29 0.29 -7.53 -15.44
C PRO A 29 1.06 -8.83 -15.66
N ALA A 30 0.50 -9.96 -15.22
CA ALA A 30 1.16 -11.26 -15.36
C ALA A 30 1.35 -11.68 -16.84
N ASP A 31 0.41 -11.27 -17.70
CA ASP A 31 0.34 -11.69 -19.12
C ASP A 31 0.73 -10.57 -20.12
N GLY A 32 1.34 -9.47 -19.65
CA GLY A 32 1.76 -8.37 -20.52
C GLY A 32 3.16 -8.55 -21.12
N ALA A 33 3.33 -8.16 -22.39
CA ALA A 33 4.65 -8.07 -23.04
C ALA A 33 5.61 -7.10 -22.32
N VAL A 34 5.07 -6.17 -21.53
CA VAL A 34 5.83 -5.20 -20.74
C VAL A 34 5.80 -5.60 -19.26
N LYS A 35 6.92 -6.12 -18.76
CA LYS A 35 7.13 -6.38 -17.33
C LYS A 35 7.87 -5.21 -16.70
N TRP A 36 7.25 -4.47 -15.77
CA TRP A 36 7.95 -3.46 -14.98
C TRP A 36 8.33 -4.00 -13.60
N GLY A 37 9.51 -3.57 -13.12
CA GLY A 37 10.00 -3.94 -11.80
C GLY A 37 9.17 -3.34 -10.67
N PRO A 38 9.25 -3.92 -9.47
CA PRO A 38 8.49 -3.46 -8.30
C PRO A 38 8.85 -2.07 -7.81
N PHE A 39 9.97 -1.53 -8.27
CA PHE A 39 10.39 -0.16 -7.98
C PHE A 39 9.57 0.91 -8.72
N LYS A 40 8.89 0.55 -9.82
CA LYS A 40 8.03 1.48 -10.55
C LYS A 40 6.87 2.01 -9.69
N PRO A 41 6.05 1.16 -9.03
CA PRO A 41 5.07 1.65 -8.07
C PRO A 41 5.71 2.20 -6.79
N TYR A 42 6.85 1.65 -6.34
CA TYR A 42 7.57 2.16 -5.16
C TYR A 42 7.98 3.63 -5.29
N LEU A 43 8.43 4.06 -6.47
CA LEU A 43 8.79 5.46 -6.72
C LEU A 43 7.61 6.40 -6.49
N PHE A 44 6.42 6.04 -6.96
CA PHE A 44 5.20 6.83 -6.77
C PHE A 44 4.70 6.80 -5.31
N ILE A 45 4.94 5.70 -4.58
CA ILE A 45 4.71 5.66 -3.14
C ILE A 45 5.64 6.67 -2.43
N GLY A 46 6.91 6.71 -2.80
CA GLY A 46 7.87 7.70 -2.29
C GLY A 46 7.46 9.14 -2.61
N MET A 47 7.03 9.42 -3.85
CA MET A 47 6.49 10.73 -4.23
C MET A 47 5.28 11.11 -3.36
N ALA A 48 4.34 10.20 -3.16
CA ALA A 48 3.18 10.44 -2.30
C ALA A 48 3.60 10.78 -0.86
N TYR A 49 4.63 10.11 -0.32
CA TYR A 49 5.16 10.42 1.01
C TYR A 49 5.77 11.81 1.08
N VAL A 50 6.55 12.22 0.08
CA VAL A 50 7.12 13.58 0.00
C VAL A 50 6.01 14.62 -0.04
N VAL A 51 5.02 14.43 -0.93
CA VAL A 51 3.91 15.37 -1.09
C VAL A 51 3.11 15.49 0.21
N VAL A 52 2.67 14.38 0.79
CA VAL A 52 1.83 14.41 1.99
C VAL A 52 2.60 14.89 3.21
N ALA A 53 3.86 14.43 3.40
CA ALA A 53 4.66 14.82 4.56
C ALA A 53 5.07 16.30 4.51
N LEU A 54 5.53 16.80 3.35
CA LEU A 54 5.97 18.19 3.24
C LEU A 54 4.79 19.15 3.19
N ILE A 55 3.82 18.92 2.30
CA ILE A 55 2.69 19.85 2.11
C ILE A 55 1.70 19.73 3.27
N GLY A 56 1.32 18.51 3.64
CA GLY A 56 0.41 18.27 4.76
C GLY A 56 1.02 18.73 6.09
N GLY A 57 2.30 18.41 6.32
CA GLY A 57 3.05 18.88 7.49
C GLY A 57 3.14 20.40 7.55
N SER A 58 3.53 21.06 6.45
CA SER A 58 3.64 22.52 6.41
C SER A 58 2.31 23.24 6.64
N ILE A 59 1.22 22.71 6.07
CA ILE A 59 -0.12 23.26 6.29
C ILE A 59 -0.48 23.14 7.76
N MET A 60 -0.34 21.95 8.36
CA MET A 60 -0.70 21.75 9.77
C MET A 60 0.15 22.57 10.74
N MET A 61 1.46 22.69 10.48
CA MET A 61 2.35 23.57 11.25
C MET A 61 1.82 25.00 11.26
N ARG A 62 1.42 25.51 10.08
CA ARG A 62 0.95 26.89 9.94
C ARG A 62 -0.47 27.12 10.46
N THR A 63 -1.41 26.22 10.18
CA THR A 63 -2.84 26.46 10.43
C THR A 63 -3.33 25.93 11.77
N ALA A 64 -2.77 24.83 12.26
CA ALA A 64 -3.22 24.20 13.50
C ALA A 64 -2.34 24.56 14.70
N PHE A 65 -1.04 24.75 14.48
CA PHE A 65 -0.07 24.98 15.57
C PHE A 65 0.60 26.37 15.53
N ASN A 66 0.34 27.17 14.48
CA ASN A 66 0.91 28.50 14.27
C ASN A 66 2.44 28.54 14.47
N ASP A 67 3.11 27.50 13.96
CA ASP A 67 4.54 27.25 14.11
C ASP A 67 5.33 27.73 12.88
N ASN A 68 6.65 27.89 13.03
CA ASN A 68 7.56 28.37 12.00
C ASN A 68 8.58 27.29 11.59
N PHE A 69 9.28 27.51 10.49
CA PHE A 69 10.34 26.60 10.01
C PHE A 69 11.69 26.78 10.72
N ASP A 70 11.70 27.37 11.92
CA ASP A 70 12.91 27.56 12.70
C ASP A 70 13.18 26.31 13.54
N TYR A 71 14.23 25.57 13.16
CA TYR A 71 14.68 24.37 13.85
C TYR A 71 15.93 24.60 14.72
N SER A 72 16.27 25.86 15.00
CA SER A 72 17.42 26.21 15.83
C SER A 72 17.14 26.04 17.34
N GLY A 73 18.20 25.90 18.13
CA GLY A 73 18.12 25.79 19.58
C GLY A 73 17.27 24.61 20.09
N PRO A 74 16.22 24.85 20.90
CA PRO A 74 15.42 23.79 21.52
C PRO A 74 14.63 22.93 20.54
N TYR A 75 14.48 23.36 19.28
CA TYR A 75 13.75 22.65 18.22
C TYR A 75 14.61 21.66 17.44
N PHE A 76 15.94 21.69 17.63
CA PHE A 76 16.88 20.78 16.96
C PHE A 76 16.57 19.27 17.18
N PRO A 77 16.14 18.83 18.38
CA PRO A 77 15.71 17.45 18.58
C PRO A 77 14.51 17.05 17.72
N ALA A 78 13.57 17.96 17.45
CA ALA A 78 12.42 17.67 16.60
C ALA A 78 12.86 17.37 15.16
N MET A 79 13.80 18.16 14.62
CA MET A 79 14.41 17.90 13.32
C MET A 79 15.18 16.58 13.30
N LYS A 80 16.06 16.35 14.29
CA LYS A 80 16.92 15.16 14.34
C LYS A 80 16.12 13.86 14.50
N TRP A 81 15.24 13.80 15.49
CA TRP A 81 14.45 12.59 15.77
C TRP A 81 13.33 12.41 14.75
N GLY A 82 12.75 13.49 14.23
CA GLY A 82 11.80 13.43 13.12
C GLY A 82 12.43 12.83 11.87
N PHE A 83 13.65 13.27 11.50
CA PHE A 83 14.38 12.72 10.37
C PHE A 83 14.74 11.24 10.58
N LEU A 84 15.26 10.87 11.76
CA LEU A 84 15.60 9.48 12.06
C LEU A 84 14.37 8.56 12.05
N ALA A 85 13.24 9.02 12.60
CA ALA A 85 11.96 8.31 12.53
C ALA A 85 11.49 8.14 11.06
N GLY A 86 11.65 9.18 10.24
CA GLY A 86 11.37 9.13 8.80
C GLY A 86 12.22 8.09 8.07
N LEU A 87 13.53 8.01 8.37
CA LEU A 87 14.42 7.01 7.81
C LEU A 87 14.01 5.57 8.19
N LEU A 88 13.70 5.33 9.47
CA LEU A 88 13.20 4.04 9.95
C LEU A 88 11.93 3.61 9.20
N GLY A 89 11.00 4.54 9.00
CA GLY A 89 9.79 4.31 8.20
C GLY A 89 10.08 4.01 6.73
N ALA A 90 10.99 4.77 6.10
CA ALA A 90 11.37 4.58 4.70
C ALA A 90 12.05 3.22 4.47
N PHE A 91 12.97 2.81 5.34
CA PHE A 91 13.58 1.47 5.28
C PHE A 91 12.56 0.36 5.51
N GLY A 92 11.60 0.57 6.42
CA GLY A 92 10.47 -0.34 6.62
C GLY A 92 9.61 -0.52 5.36
N ALA A 93 9.25 0.59 4.69
CA ALA A 93 8.48 0.56 3.44
C ALA A 93 9.23 -0.10 2.29
N LEU A 94 10.55 0.11 2.20
CA LEU A 94 11.43 -0.58 1.26
C LEU A 94 11.43 -2.09 1.52
N GLY A 95 11.59 -2.50 2.78
CA GLY A 95 11.53 -3.91 3.19
C GLY A 95 10.19 -4.57 2.87
N LEU A 96 9.08 -3.87 3.16
CA LEU A 96 7.73 -4.31 2.82
C LEU A 96 7.56 -4.51 1.31
N THR A 97 8.08 -3.58 0.51
CA THR A 97 8.05 -3.67 -0.96
C THR A 97 8.83 -4.89 -1.43
N PHE A 98 10.05 -5.11 -0.93
CA PHE A 98 10.82 -6.31 -1.25
C PHE A 98 10.11 -7.60 -0.86
N ALA A 99 9.52 -7.65 0.34
CA ALA A 99 8.79 -8.81 0.83
C ALA A 99 7.59 -9.13 -0.09
N LEU A 100 6.79 -8.13 -0.46
CA LEU A 100 5.59 -8.34 -1.26
C LEU A 100 5.87 -8.62 -2.74
N THR A 101 6.97 -8.10 -3.27
CA THR A 101 7.20 -8.09 -4.72
C THR A 101 8.35 -8.96 -5.21
N LYS A 102 9.48 -8.97 -4.50
CA LYS A 102 10.66 -9.76 -4.90
C LYS A 102 10.64 -11.14 -4.26
N ALA A 103 10.28 -11.21 -2.97
CA ALA A 103 10.20 -12.48 -2.24
C ALA A 103 8.88 -13.24 -2.51
N GLY A 104 7.97 -12.69 -3.33
CA GLY A 104 6.68 -13.33 -3.64
C GLY A 104 5.70 -13.34 -2.47
N GLY A 105 5.91 -12.47 -1.48
CA GLY A 105 5.07 -12.37 -0.30
C GLY A 105 3.63 -12.00 -0.61
N LYS A 106 2.69 -12.63 0.08
CA LYS A 106 1.27 -12.30 -0.02
C LYS A 106 0.89 -11.32 1.10
N PRO A 107 0.09 -10.28 0.80
CA PRO A 107 -0.38 -9.36 1.84
C PRO A 107 -1.06 -10.04 3.03
N SER A 108 -1.69 -11.22 2.80
CA SER A 108 -2.40 -12.01 3.82
C SER A 108 -1.56 -12.38 5.04
N TYR A 109 -0.26 -12.64 4.86
CA TYR A 109 0.64 -12.97 5.97
C TYR A 109 1.70 -11.90 6.22
N VAL A 110 2.12 -11.17 5.17
CA VAL A 110 3.14 -10.12 5.34
C VAL A 110 2.59 -8.96 6.16
N MET A 111 1.33 -8.54 5.94
CA MET A 111 0.77 -7.41 6.67
C MET A 111 0.61 -7.69 8.17
N PRO A 112 0.00 -8.82 8.62
CA PRO A 112 -0.06 -9.13 10.05
C PRO A 112 1.33 -9.21 10.70
N ILE A 113 2.31 -9.85 10.04
CA ILE A 113 3.67 -9.96 10.57
C ILE A 113 4.31 -8.59 10.78
N VAL A 114 4.21 -7.69 9.80
CA VAL A 114 4.83 -6.36 9.88
C VAL A 114 4.16 -5.50 10.95
N PHE A 115 2.83 -5.40 10.94
CA PHE A 115 2.12 -4.53 11.89
C PHE A 115 2.07 -5.09 13.31
N GLY A 116 1.80 -6.39 13.46
CA GLY A 116 1.84 -7.04 14.78
C GLY A 116 3.27 -7.14 15.33
N GLY A 117 4.25 -7.39 14.46
CA GLY A 117 5.67 -7.34 14.81
C GLY A 117 6.09 -5.95 15.30
N ALA A 118 5.67 -4.88 14.62
CA ALA A 118 5.97 -3.51 15.03
C ALA A 118 5.45 -3.19 16.43
N VAL A 119 4.22 -3.61 16.77
CA VAL A 119 3.65 -3.44 18.12
C VAL A 119 4.49 -4.19 19.16
N THR A 120 4.91 -5.42 18.86
CA THR A 120 5.74 -6.25 19.74
C THR A 120 7.13 -5.64 19.96
N VAL A 121 7.78 -5.18 18.89
CA VAL A 121 9.10 -4.52 18.96
C VAL A 121 9.00 -3.23 19.77
N ASN A 122 7.94 -2.44 19.60
CA ASN A 122 7.73 -1.24 20.39
C ASN A 122 7.53 -1.53 21.89
N ALA A 123 6.79 -2.58 22.22
CA ALA A 123 6.63 -3.02 23.61
C ALA A 123 7.96 -3.44 24.23
N ILE A 124 8.78 -4.22 23.51
CA ILE A 124 10.13 -4.62 23.95
C ILE A 124 11.03 -3.41 24.12
N ALA A 125 11.07 -2.50 23.15
CA ALA A 125 11.88 -1.28 23.23
C ALA A 125 11.47 -0.41 24.43
N SER A 126 10.16 -0.33 24.71
CA SER A 126 9.65 0.38 25.89
C SER A 126 10.07 -0.30 27.19
N TYR A 127 9.97 -1.63 27.25
CA TYR A 127 10.44 -2.42 28.40
C TYR A 127 11.94 -2.24 28.65
N ILE A 128 12.77 -2.24 27.61
CA ILE A 128 14.22 -2.02 27.74
C ILE A 128 14.51 -0.60 28.21
N LYS A 129 13.76 0.40 27.74
CA LYS A 129 14.00 1.81 28.07
C LYS A 129 13.60 2.16 29.51
N PHE A 130 12.47 1.63 29.98
CA PHE A 130 11.89 2.02 31.27
C PHE A 130 12.07 0.94 32.35
N HIS A 131 12.45 -0.29 31.97
CA HIS A 131 12.57 -1.45 32.86
C HIS A 131 11.30 -1.80 33.66
N GLU A 132 10.15 -1.24 33.26
CA GLU A 132 8.83 -1.50 33.87
C GLU A 132 8.03 -2.45 32.96
N GLY A 133 7.92 -3.71 33.38
CA GLY A 133 7.18 -4.74 32.63
C GLY A 133 6.06 -5.35 33.44
N ASN A 134 4.82 -5.21 32.96
CA ASN A 134 3.67 -5.92 33.52
C ASN A 134 3.48 -7.27 32.80
N PHE A 135 3.12 -8.33 33.53
CA PHE A 135 2.74 -9.61 32.93
C PHE A 135 1.69 -9.47 31.81
N MET A 136 0.74 -8.55 31.94
CA MET A 136 -0.27 -8.26 30.92
C MET A 136 0.34 -7.78 29.59
N MET A 137 1.48 -7.08 29.61
CA MET A 137 2.20 -6.69 28.40
C MET A 137 2.73 -7.92 27.65
N PHE A 138 3.34 -8.86 28.37
CA PHE A 138 3.85 -10.10 27.80
C PHE A 138 2.72 -10.99 27.27
N LEU A 139 1.60 -11.06 28.00
CA LEU A 139 0.39 -11.74 27.53
C LEU A 139 -0.15 -11.10 26.25
N GLY A 140 -0.21 -9.77 26.19
CA GLY A 140 -0.60 -9.03 24.99
C GLY A 140 0.29 -9.34 23.79
N MET A 141 1.61 -9.40 23.98
CA MET A 141 2.54 -9.83 22.92
C MET A 141 2.26 -11.26 22.46
N GLY A 142 2.00 -12.19 23.38
CA GLY A 142 1.60 -13.55 23.05
C GLY A 142 0.32 -13.60 22.21
N LEU A 143 -0.69 -12.81 22.57
CA LEU A 143 -1.94 -12.71 21.80
C LEU A 143 -1.74 -12.09 20.42
N VAL A 144 -0.81 -11.13 20.27
CA VAL A 144 -0.45 -10.59 18.96
C VAL A 144 0.16 -11.68 18.08
N VAL A 145 1.07 -12.50 18.61
CA VAL A 145 1.65 -13.63 17.87
C VAL A 145 0.57 -14.62 17.43
N VAL A 146 -0.34 -15.00 18.33
CA VAL A 146 -1.48 -15.86 18.00
C VAL A 146 -2.36 -15.22 16.92
N GLY A 147 -2.65 -13.93 17.05
CA GLY A 147 -3.43 -13.17 16.06
C GLY A 147 -2.75 -13.13 14.69
N ILE A 148 -1.44 -12.94 14.63
CA ILE A 148 -0.66 -13.01 13.39
C ILE A 148 -0.80 -14.40 12.75
N CYS A 149 -0.61 -15.48 13.52
CA CYS A 149 -0.75 -16.82 12.99
C CYS A 149 -2.17 -17.07 12.47
N LEU A 150 -3.20 -16.78 13.28
CA LEU A 150 -4.59 -17.00 12.89
C LEU A 150 -4.97 -16.20 11.64
N THR A 151 -4.59 -14.92 11.56
CA THR A 151 -4.86 -14.09 10.38
C THR A 151 -4.11 -14.58 9.15
N ALA A 152 -2.83 -14.94 9.28
CA ALA A 152 -2.04 -15.48 8.17
C ALA A 152 -2.60 -16.80 7.62
N TYR A 153 -3.08 -17.70 8.50
CA TYR A 153 -3.63 -19.00 8.09
C TYR A 153 -5.07 -18.91 7.55
N ASN A 154 -5.90 -18.03 8.09
CA ASN A 154 -7.34 -17.97 7.78
C ASN A 154 -7.72 -16.87 6.79
N THR A 155 -6.82 -15.93 6.46
CA THR A 155 -7.14 -14.91 5.44
C THR A 155 -7.26 -15.56 4.07
N PRO A 156 -8.40 -15.41 3.37
CA PRO A 156 -8.61 -15.99 2.05
C PRO A 156 -7.53 -15.55 1.07
N HIS A 157 -6.93 -16.53 0.40
CA HIS A 157 -5.97 -16.28 -0.67
C HIS A 157 -6.78 -16.00 -1.93
N GLY A 158 -6.76 -14.76 -2.43
CA GLY A 158 -7.33 -14.45 -3.74
C GLY A 158 -6.81 -15.44 -4.77
N HIS A 159 -7.73 -16.22 -5.36
CA HIS A 159 -7.38 -17.14 -6.44
C HIS A 159 -6.67 -16.34 -7.54
N PRO A 160 -5.55 -16.82 -8.10
CA PRO A 160 -5.06 -16.26 -9.34
C PRO A 160 -6.21 -16.29 -10.36
N PRO A 161 -6.47 -15.22 -11.12
CA PRO A 161 -7.51 -15.24 -12.13
C PRO A 161 -7.26 -16.46 -13.03
N SER A 162 -8.26 -17.33 -13.10
CA SER A 162 -8.22 -18.51 -13.95
C SER A 162 -7.86 -18.05 -15.36
N LYS A 163 -6.73 -18.56 -15.86
CA LYS A 163 -6.29 -18.33 -17.23
C LYS A 163 -7.49 -18.62 -18.15
N PRO A 164 -7.95 -17.68 -18.99
CA PRO A 164 -8.99 -17.98 -19.96
C PRO A 164 -8.53 -19.18 -20.79
N SER A 165 -9.36 -20.23 -20.81
CA SER A 165 -9.13 -21.40 -21.64
C SER A 165 -9.05 -20.96 -23.12
N PRO A 166 -8.14 -21.51 -23.95
CA PRO A 166 -7.93 -21.07 -25.34
C PRO A 166 -9.14 -21.19 -26.29
N ALA A 167 -10.30 -21.64 -25.82
CA ALA A 167 -11.47 -21.92 -26.65
C ALA A 167 -12.20 -20.67 -27.18
N THR A 168 -11.73 -19.45 -26.94
CA THR A 168 -12.33 -18.21 -27.48
C THR A 168 -11.46 -17.52 -28.54
N ALA A 169 -10.29 -18.08 -28.89
CA ALA A 169 -9.42 -17.50 -29.90
C ALA A 169 -9.78 -17.87 -31.36
N ASP A 170 -10.58 -18.93 -31.59
CA ASP A 170 -10.93 -19.39 -32.94
C ASP A 170 -12.24 -18.81 -33.52
N ALA A 171 -12.97 -17.96 -32.79
CA ALA A 171 -14.23 -17.39 -33.27
C ALA A 171 -14.09 -15.96 -33.86
N ALA A 172 -12.91 -15.34 -33.78
CA ALA A 172 -12.72 -13.94 -34.19
C ALA A 172 -12.01 -13.76 -35.54
N ASP A 173 -11.53 -14.83 -36.18
CA ASP A 173 -10.66 -14.74 -37.38
C ASP A 173 -11.39 -14.97 -38.71
N ASN A 174 -12.74 -14.91 -38.73
CA ASN A 174 -13.55 -15.15 -39.94
C ASN A 174 -14.59 -14.06 -40.27
N LEU A 175 -14.28 -12.80 -40.01
CA LEU A 175 -15.03 -11.68 -40.59
C LEU A 175 -14.12 -10.91 -41.54
N GLY A 176 -14.17 -11.31 -42.82
CA GLY A 176 -13.53 -10.63 -43.95
C GLY A 176 -14.00 -9.17 -44.14
N PRO A 177 -13.29 -8.40 -44.97
CA PRO A 177 -13.43 -6.95 -45.04
C PRO A 177 -14.84 -6.50 -45.47
N ALA A 178 -15.31 -5.44 -44.80
CA ALA A 178 -16.64 -4.86 -44.91
C ALA A 178 -16.97 -4.34 -46.34
N PRO A 179 -18.23 -4.45 -46.81
CA PRO A 179 -18.63 -3.91 -48.11
C PRO A 179 -18.75 -2.38 -48.09
N GLU A 180 -18.40 -1.76 -49.23
CA GLU A 180 -18.55 -0.33 -49.52
C GLU A 180 -20.00 0.16 -49.38
N SER A 181 -20.15 1.41 -48.93
CA SER A 181 -21.41 2.11 -48.71
C SER A 181 -22.20 2.33 -50.03
N PRO A 182 -23.54 2.20 -50.06
CA PRO A 182 -24.33 2.32 -51.28
C PRO A 182 -24.50 3.78 -51.73
N GLY A 183 -24.26 4.04 -53.02
CA GLY A 183 -24.61 5.28 -53.69
C GLY A 183 -26.13 5.47 -53.81
N GLY A 184 -26.58 6.73 -53.69
CA GLY A 184 -27.98 7.12 -53.82
C GLY A 184 -28.53 7.02 -55.25
N PRO A 185 -29.86 6.99 -55.42
CA PRO A 185 -30.49 6.71 -56.71
C PRO A 185 -30.68 7.97 -57.56
N SER A 186 -30.56 7.84 -58.88
CA SER A 186 -31.13 8.79 -59.86
C SER A 186 -31.57 8.03 -61.11
N PRO A 187 -32.67 8.44 -61.78
CA PRO A 187 -33.60 7.52 -62.44
C PRO A 187 -33.25 7.16 -63.88
N ALA A 188 -33.91 6.09 -64.33
CA ALA A 188 -33.92 5.61 -65.70
C ALA A 188 -34.44 6.66 -66.70
N GLU A 189 -33.73 6.78 -67.83
CA GLU A 189 -34.30 7.19 -69.11
C GLU A 189 -34.04 6.07 -70.12
N THR A 190 -35.13 5.50 -70.64
CA THR A 190 -35.14 4.63 -71.82
C THR A 190 -35.55 5.47 -73.02
N SER A 191 -34.66 5.67 -73.98
CA SER A 191 -34.84 5.61 -75.45
C SER A 191 -33.66 6.26 -76.16
#